data_AF-A0A9D1YGI3-F1
#
_entry.id   AF-A0A9D1YGI3-F1
#
_cell.length_a   1.000
_cell.length_b   1.000
_cell.length_c   1.000
_cell.angle_alpha   90.00
_cell.angle_beta   90.00
_cell.angle_gamma   90.00
#
_symmetry.space_group_name_H-M   'P 1'
#
loop_
_entity.id
_entity.type
_entity.pdbx_description
1 polymer ?
#
loop_
_entity_poly.entity_id
_entity_poly.type
_entity_poly.pdbx_seq_one_letter_code
_entity_poly.pdbx_strand_id
1 'polypeptide(L)'
;PKPVLASRLMSWCDITGIFVPFTFEANVNTDVPDYSQPATMCHELSHLRGYMREDEANFIAYLACRNSESIEFQYSGAMLAFVHTNNALYSADQELWQAAYATLSEGVRRDLAFNSAYWQQFEGPVSEISRTVNNAYLQANRQEDGVQSYGRVVDLLLADYRANHS
;
A
#
# COMPACT_ATOMS: atom_id res chain seq x y z
N PRO A 1 -0.36 11.53 -11.12
CA PRO A 1 -1.73 11.58 -10.56
C PRO A 1 -2.08 13.01 -10.15
N LYS A 2 -3.37 13.36 -10.08
CA LYS A 2 -3.78 14.69 -9.61
C LYS A 2 -3.84 14.70 -8.08
N PRO A 3 -3.29 15.72 -7.40
CA PRO A 3 -3.47 15.88 -5.97
C PRO A 3 -4.92 16.25 -5.68
N VAL A 4 -5.52 15.65 -4.64
CA VAL A 4 -6.89 15.98 -4.24
C VAL A 4 -6.88 17.19 -3.32
N LEU A 5 -7.58 18.25 -3.69
CA LEU A 5 -7.68 19.49 -2.88
C LEU A 5 -8.23 19.22 -1.47
N ALA A 6 -9.08 18.22 -1.32
CA ALA A 6 -9.64 17.77 -0.05
C ALA A 6 -8.98 16.47 0.48
N SER A 7 -7.64 16.37 0.36
CA SER A 7 -6.85 15.20 0.78
C SER A 7 -7.15 14.72 2.20
N ARG A 8 -7.30 15.65 3.17
CA ARG A 8 -7.67 15.31 4.55
C ARG A 8 -9.04 14.62 4.69
N LEU A 9 -10.00 14.91 3.80
CA LEU A 9 -11.28 14.20 3.78
C LEU A 9 -11.10 12.76 3.29
N MET A 10 -10.18 12.51 2.36
CA MET A 10 -9.85 11.13 1.96
C MET A 10 -9.26 10.36 3.15
N SER A 11 -8.44 10.99 3.99
CA SER A 11 -7.89 10.36 5.20
C SER A 11 -8.96 9.98 6.22
N TRP A 12 -10.00 10.81 6.41
CA TRP A 12 -11.17 10.46 7.22
C TRP A 12 -11.91 9.22 6.72
N CYS A 13 -11.85 8.95 5.41
CA CYS A 13 -12.43 7.78 4.78
C CYS A 13 -11.45 6.59 4.66
N ASP A 14 -10.24 6.70 5.22
CA ASP A 14 -9.16 5.69 5.08
C ASP A 14 -8.73 5.46 3.61
N ILE A 15 -8.71 6.52 2.80
CA ILE A 15 -8.37 6.47 1.37
C ILE A 15 -7.06 7.22 1.12
N THR A 16 -6.08 6.52 0.56
CA THR A 16 -4.77 7.09 0.18
C THR A 16 -4.71 7.48 -1.30
N GLY A 17 -5.45 6.78 -2.16
CA GLY A 17 -5.56 7.06 -3.58
C GLY A 17 -6.91 6.61 -4.12
N ILE A 18 -7.29 7.12 -5.29
CA ILE A 18 -8.48 6.65 -5.99
C ILE A 18 -8.35 6.80 -7.51
N PHE A 19 -8.58 5.70 -8.21
CA PHE A 19 -8.81 5.66 -9.63
C PHE A 19 -10.31 5.75 -9.92
N VAL A 20 -10.72 6.73 -10.73
CA VAL A 20 -12.11 6.93 -11.13
C VAL A 20 -12.31 6.42 -12.56
N PRO A 21 -12.94 5.25 -12.76
CA PRO A 21 -13.01 4.60 -14.08
C PRO A 21 -13.86 5.38 -15.10
N PHE A 22 -14.83 6.18 -14.65
CA PHE A 22 -15.69 6.96 -15.54
C PHE A 22 -14.98 8.19 -16.13
N THR A 23 -14.04 8.78 -15.39
CA THR A 23 -13.27 9.94 -15.85
C THR A 23 -11.86 9.58 -16.30
N PHE A 24 -11.42 8.33 -16.08
CA PHE A 24 -10.06 7.86 -16.31
C PHE A 24 -9.02 8.71 -15.57
N GLU A 25 -9.31 9.05 -14.31
CA GLU A 25 -8.44 9.89 -13.49
C GLU A 25 -7.90 9.12 -12.29
N ALA A 26 -6.57 9.15 -12.14
CA ALA A 26 -5.86 8.73 -10.95
C ALA A 26 -5.65 9.94 -10.02
N ASN A 27 -6.14 9.84 -8.79
CA ASN A 27 -6.10 10.89 -7.79
C ASN A 27 -5.39 10.39 -6.52
N VAL A 28 -4.62 11.25 -5.86
CA VAL A 28 -3.82 10.87 -4.69
C VAL A 28 -4.08 11.83 -3.53
N ASN A 29 -4.17 11.25 -2.34
CA ASN A 29 -4.20 11.96 -1.07
C ASN A 29 -2.78 12.45 -0.75
N THR A 30 -2.60 13.76 -0.65
CA THR A 30 -1.31 14.39 -0.32
C THR A 30 -1.22 14.84 1.14
N ASP A 31 -2.19 14.47 1.99
CA ASP A 31 -2.15 14.74 3.44
C ASP A 31 -1.47 13.57 4.20
N VAL A 32 -1.35 12.38 3.58
CA VAL A 32 -0.69 11.19 4.13
C VAL A 32 0.83 11.37 4.22
N PRO A 33 1.54 10.57 5.04
CA PRO A 33 2.99 10.64 5.13
C PRO A 33 3.70 10.61 3.78
N ASP A 34 4.62 11.55 3.57
CA ASP A 34 5.25 11.79 2.27
C ASP A 34 5.91 10.54 1.66
N TYR A 35 6.47 9.67 2.51
CA TYR A 35 7.14 8.46 2.03
C TYR A 35 6.18 7.47 1.35
N SER A 36 4.88 7.48 1.64
CA SER A 36 3.93 6.52 1.05
C SER A 36 3.33 7.03 -0.27
N GLN A 37 3.36 8.34 -0.49
CA GLN A 37 2.73 8.96 -1.67
C GLN A 37 3.25 8.42 -3.01
N PRO A 38 4.58 8.20 -3.24
CA PRO A 38 5.05 7.68 -4.52
C PRO A 38 4.50 6.29 -4.86
N ALA A 39 4.49 5.36 -3.90
CA ALA A 39 3.91 4.04 -4.07
C ALA A 39 2.42 4.11 -4.37
N THR A 40 1.66 4.95 -3.64
CA THR A 40 0.25 5.20 -3.93
C THR A 40 0.05 5.80 -5.32
N MET A 41 0.90 6.73 -5.76
CA MET A 41 0.85 7.26 -7.12
C MET A 41 1.03 6.17 -8.17
N CYS A 42 2.03 5.30 -8.00
CA CYS A 42 2.28 4.19 -8.92
C CYS A 42 1.14 3.16 -8.89
N HIS A 43 0.53 2.92 -7.74
CA HIS A 43 -0.64 2.06 -7.58
C HIS A 43 -1.82 2.59 -8.42
N GLU A 44 -2.21 3.85 -8.24
CA GLU A 44 -3.33 4.44 -8.99
C GLU A 44 -3.04 4.56 -10.49
N LEU A 45 -1.78 4.78 -10.86
CA LEU A 45 -1.36 4.72 -12.26
C LEU A 45 -1.45 3.32 -12.85
N SER A 46 -1.27 2.26 -12.05
CA SER A 46 -1.45 0.88 -12.48
C SER A 46 -2.90 0.59 -12.82
N HIS A 47 -3.83 1.10 -12.01
CA HIS A 47 -5.26 1.09 -12.36
C HIS A 47 -5.54 1.85 -13.66
N LEU A 48 -4.97 3.04 -13.83
CA LEU A 48 -5.09 3.80 -15.09
C LEU A 48 -4.56 3.02 -16.31
N ARG A 49 -3.64 2.07 -16.12
CA ARG A 49 -3.11 1.17 -17.16
C ARG A 49 -3.91 -0.13 -17.33
N GLY A 50 -5.02 -0.29 -16.63
CA GLY A 50 -5.95 -1.42 -16.78
C GLY A 50 -5.73 -2.58 -15.79
N TYR A 51 -4.82 -2.44 -14.83
CA TYR A 51 -4.62 -3.44 -13.77
C TYR A 51 -5.56 -3.15 -12.60
N MET A 52 -6.71 -3.82 -12.54
CA MET A 52 -7.80 -3.52 -11.58
C MET A 52 -7.72 -4.29 -10.26
N ARG A 53 -6.83 -5.27 -10.12
CA ARG A 53 -6.68 -6.05 -8.88
C ARG A 53 -5.73 -5.32 -7.94
N GLU A 54 -6.13 -5.10 -6.68
CA GLU A 54 -5.31 -4.40 -5.67
C GLU A 54 -3.93 -5.06 -5.50
N ASP A 55 -3.86 -6.38 -5.39
CA ASP A 55 -2.58 -7.08 -5.20
C ASP A 55 -1.64 -6.92 -6.39
N GLU A 56 -2.19 -6.96 -7.62
CA GLU A 56 -1.43 -6.74 -8.85
C GLU A 56 -1.00 -5.26 -8.94
N ALA A 57 -1.87 -4.32 -8.60
CA ALA A 57 -1.57 -2.89 -8.58
C ALA A 57 -0.49 -2.54 -7.53
N ASN A 58 -0.56 -3.10 -6.33
CA ASN A 58 0.47 -2.96 -5.30
C ASN A 58 1.81 -3.56 -5.74
N PHE A 59 1.79 -4.73 -6.37
CA PHE A 59 3.02 -5.34 -6.88
C PHE A 59 3.64 -4.54 -8.04
N ILE A 60 2.82 -4.04 -8.98
CA ILE A 60 3.29 -3.17 -10.05
C ILE A 60 3.82 -1.85 -9.48
N ALA A 61 3.18 -1.29 -8.46
CA ALA A 61 3.64 -0.10 -7.77
C ALA A 61 5.03 -0.32 -7.15
N TYR A 62 5.23 -1.44 -6.45
CA TYR A 62 6.54 -1.84 -5.95
C TYR A 62 7.59 -1.91 -7.07
N LEU A 63 7.28 -2.58 -8.19
CA LEU A 63 8.21 -2.70 -9.32
C LEU A 63 8.54 -1.33 -9.94
N ALA A 64 7.54 -0.48 -10.14
CA ALA A 64 7.71 0.86 -10.70
C ALA A 64 8.60 1.73 -9.79
N CYS A 65 8.34 1.69 -8.48
CA CYS A 65 9.13 2.39 -7.48
C CYS A 65 10.57 1.88 -7.40
N ARG A 66 10.77 0.56 -7.33
CA ARG A 66 12.09 -0.07 -7.25
C ARG A 66 12.99 0.26 -8.44
N ASN A 67 12.42 0.30 -9.64
CA ASN A 67 13.16 0.56 -10.88
C ASN A 67 13.22 2.05 -11.25
N SER A 68 12.73 2.95 -10.37
CA SER A 68 12.82 4.39 -10.56
C SER A 68 14.25 4.89 -10.33
N GLU A 69 14.64 5.97 -11.00
CA GLU A 69 15.90 6.68 -10.73
C GLU A 69 15.82 7.56 -9.47
N SER A 70 14.61 7.82 -8.95
CA SER A 70 14.39 8.62 -7.74
C SER A 70 14.50 7.76 -6.47
N ILE A 71 15.33 8.22 -5.53
CA ILE A 71 15.54 7.59 -4.22
C ILE A 71 14.24 7.59 -3.40
N GLU A 72 13.44 8.65 -3.52
CA GLU A 72 12.15 8.77 -2.85
C GLU A 72 11.17 7.70 -3.31
N PHE A 73 11.13 7.42 -4.61
CA PHE A 73 10.32 6.34 -5.18
C PHE A 73 10.82 4.97 -4.72
N GLN A 74 12.14 4.74 -4.80
CA GLN A 74 12.73 3.49 -4.34
C GLN A 74 12.43 3.22 -2.86
N TYR A 75 12.56 4.24 -2.01
CA TYR A 75 12.23 4.16 -0.59
C TYR A 75 10.75 3.85 -0.37
N SER A 76 9.86 4.57 -1.07
CA SER A 76 8.41 4.34 -1.00
C SER A 76 8.02 2.91 -1.38
N GLY A 77 8.59 2.38 -2.46
CA GLY A 77 8.37 0.99 -2.88
C GLY A 77 8.91 -0.02 -1.89
N ALA A 78 10.09 0.22 -1.32
CA ALA A 78 10.66 -0.62 -0.26
C ALA A 78 9.76 -0.63 0.99
N MET A 79 9.22 0.53 1.38
CA MET A 79 8.27 0.64 2.49
C MET A 79 6.95 -0.09 2.22
N LEU A 80 6.40 0.01 1.00
CA LEU A 80 5.22 -0.75 0.59
C LEU A 80 5.45 -2.26 0.74
N ALA A 81 6.53 -2.78 0.14
CA ALA A 81 6.88 -4.19 0.23
C ALA A 81 7.15 -4.63 1.68
N PHE A 82 7.87 -3.81 2.45
CA PHE A 82 8.14 -4.06 3.85
C PHE A 82 6.84 -4.18 4.66
N VAL A 83 5.90 -3.24 4.56
CA VAL A 83 4.64 -3.29 5.32
C VAL A 83 3.85 -4.56 5.01
N HIS A 84 3.69 -4.94 3.74
CA HIS A 84 2.97 -6.16 3.37
C HIS A 84 3.65 -7.43 3.90
N THR A 85 4.96 -7.57 3.67
CA THR A 85 5.74 -8.74 4.12
C THR A 85 5.84 -8.82 5.64
N ASN A 86 6.00 -7.68 6.33
CA ASN A 86 6.10 -7.61 7.78
C ASN A 86 4.77 -7.96 8.47
N ASN A 87 3.63 -7.55 7.91
CA ASN A 87 2.31 -7.94 8.42
C ASN A 87 2.04 -9.45 8.24
N ALA A 88 2.43 -10.00 7.09
CA ALA A 88 2.39 -11.44 6.86
C ALA A 88 3.31 -12.19 7.83
N LEU A 89 4.53 -11.69 8.04
CA LEU A 89 5.50 -12.28 8.97
C LEU A 89 5.00 -12.24 10.41
N TYR A 90 4.42 -11.12 10.85
CA TYR A 90 3.82 -11.00 12.19
C TYR A 90 2.77 -12.10 12.45
N SER A 91 1.97 -12.40 11.41
CA SER A 91 0.92 -13.42 11.48
C SER A 91 1.48 -14.85 11.48
N ALA A 92 2.65 -15.04 10.87
CA ALA A 92 3.29 -16.35 10.71
C ALA A 92 4.25 -16.71 11.85
N ASP A 93 5.07 -15.75 12.28
CA ASP A 93 6.13 -15.92 13.28
C ASP A 93 6.49 -14.57 13.94
N GLN A 94 6.04 -14.39 15.19
CA GLN A 94 6.28 -13.15 15.93
C GLN A 94 7.73 -12.96 16.37
N GLU A 95 8.49 -14.04 16.60
CA GLU A 95 9.90 -13.93 16.99
C GLU A 95 10.75 -13.46 15.81
N LEU A 96 10.53 -14.04 14.62
CA LEU A 96 11.18 -13.58 13.40
C LEU A 96 10.75 -12.17 13.01
N TRP A 97 9.47 -11.85 13.18
CA TRP A 97 8.98 -10.48 13.00
C TRP A 97 9.73 -9.49 13.90
N GLN A 98 9.86 -9.80 15.20
CA GLN A 98 10.54 -8.92 16.15
C GLN A 98 12.03 -8.75 15.79
N ALA A 99 12.69 -9.85 15.40
CA ALA A 99 14.07 -9.82 14.96
C ALA A 99 14.24 -8.97 13.69
N ALA A 100 13.37 -9.15 12.69
CA ALA A 100 13.40 -8.36 11.46
C ALA A 100 13.16 -6.87 11.74
N TYR A 101 12.14 -6.54 12.54
CA TYR A 101 11.82 -5.17 12.92
C TYR A 101 12.97 -4.48 13.68
N ALA A 102 13.71 -5.22 14.51
CA ALA A 102 14.87 -4.72 15.24
C ALA A 102 16.04 -4.31 14.33
N THR A 103 16.12 -4.85 13.09
CA THR A 103 17.15 -4.48 12.11
C THR A 103 16.87 -3.16 11.40
N LEU A 104 15.67 -2.60 11.54
CA LEU A 104 15.29 -1.35 10.87
C LEU A 104 16.14 -0.18 11.34
N SER A 105 16.51 0.69 10.40
CA SER A 105 17.14 1.96 10.71
C SER A 105 16.24 2.82 11.59
N GLU A 106 16.82 3.77 12.31
CA GLU A 106 16.05 4.72 13.11
C GLU A 106 15.09 5.55 12.24
N GLY A 107 15.54 5.93 11.03
CA GLY A 107 14.71 6.67 10.07
C GLY A 107 13.44 5.93 9.69
N VAL A 108 13.56 4.66 9.31
CA VAL A 108 12.40 3.82 8.96
C VAL A 108 11.45 3.68 10.15
N ARG A 109 11.97 3.47 11.36
CA ARG A 109 11.13 3.37 12.57
C ARG A 109 10.39 4.67 12.88
N ARG A 110 11.02 5.83 12.66
CA ARG A 110 10.36 7.14 12.80
C ARG A 110 9.23 7.31 11.79
N ASP A 111 9.45 6.92 10.53
CA ASP A 111 8.44 7.02 9.48
C ASP A 111 7.23 6.11 9.77
N LEU A 112 7.47 4.88 10.23
CA LEU A 112 6.41 3.96 10.66
C LEU A 112 5.63 4.51 11.86
N ALA A 113 6.32 5.07 12.85
CA ALA A 113 5.68 5.68 14.02
C ALA A 113 4.87 6.92 13.63
N PHE A 114 5.39 7.76 12.74
CA PHE A 114 4.68 8.91 12.19
C PHE A 114 3.44 8.50 11.41
N ASN A 115 3.54 7.47 10.57
CA ASN A 115 2.39 6.92 9.84
C ASN A 115 1.32 6.39 10.81
N SER A 116 1.72 5.65 11.84
CA SER A 116 0.79 5.16 12.87
C SER A 116 0.08 6.31 13.59
N ALA A 117 0.81 7.33 14.03
CA ALA A 117 0.24 8.51 14.68
C ALA A 117 -0.68 9.31 13.75
N TYR A 118 -0.32 9.41 12.47
CA TYR A 118 -1.12 10.08 11.45
C TYR A 118 -2.46 9.38 11.21
N TRP A 119 -2.52 8.05 11.16
CA TRP A 119 -3.77 7.32 10.95
C TRP A 119 -4.63 7.23 12.22
N GLN A 120 -4.01 7.22 13.40
CA GLN A 120 -4.72 7.17 14.68
C GLN A 120 -5.72 8.33 14.87
N GLN A 121 -5.44 9.53 14.34
CA GLN A 121 -6.39 10.66 14.40
C GLN A 121 -7.65 10.49 13.54
N PHE A 122 -7.67 9.51 12.61
CA PHE A 122 -8.81 9.23 11.72
C PHE A 122 -9.53 7.92 12.08
N GLU A 123 -9.08 7.22 13.12
CA GLU A 123 -9.80 6.05 13.65
C GLU A 123 -11.16 6.46 14.22
N GLY A 124 -12.21 5.77 13.79
CA GLY A 124 -13.56 5.99 14.30
C GLY A 124 -14.65 5.50 13.35
N PRO A 125 -15.93 5.81 13.65
CA PRO A 125 -17.06 5.26 12.90
C PRO A 125 -17.04 5.58 11.41
N VAL A 126 -16.51 6.75 11.01
CA VAL A 126 -16.45 7.18 9.60
C VAL A 126 -15.49 6.30 8.79
N SER A 127 -14.28 6.04 9.30
CA SER A 127 -13.30 5.19 8.62
C SER A 127 -13.73 3.71 8.64
N GLU A 128 -14.39 3.24 9.69
CA GLU A 128 -14.97 1.89 9.74
C GLU A 128 -16.08 1.66 8.70
N ILE A 129 -17.02 2.61 8.59
CA ILE A 129 -18.07 2.56 7.56
C ILE A 129 -17.45 2.63 6.17
N SER A 130 -16.49 3.53 5.96
CA SER A 130 -15.82 3.69 4.66
C SER A 130 -15.10 2.42 4.23
N ARG A 131 -14.32 1.79 5.13
CA ARG A 131 -13.68 0.49 4.88
C ARG A 131 -14.70 -0.60 4.55
N THR A 132 -15.82 -0.64 5.27
CA THR A 132 -16.87 -1.65 5.03
C THR A 132 -17.48 -1.49 3.63
N VAL A 133 -17.81 -0.26 3.25
CA VAL A 133 -18.37 0.05 1.92
C VAL A 133 -17.34 -0.24 0.82
N ASN A 134 -16.08 0.16 1.03
CA ASN A 134 -14.99 -0.09 0.09
C ASN A 134 -14.75 -1.59 -0.11
N ASN A 135 -14.64 -2.37 0.98
CA ASN A 135 -14.49 -3.82 0.92
C ASN A 135 -15.65 -4.49 0.17
N ALA A 136 -16.90 -4.08 0.42
CA ALA A 136 -18.07 -4.61 -0.28
C ALA A 136 -18.01 -4.28 -1.78
N TYR A 137 -17.57 -3.08 -2.15
CA TYR A 137 -17.36 -2.69 -3.54
C TYR A 137 -16.27 -3.53 -4.21
N LEU A 138 -15.12 -3.75 -3.56
CA LEU A 138 -14.02 -4.56 -4.10
C LEU A 138 -14.42 -6.03 -4.28
N GLN A 139 -15.13 -6.61 -3.31
CA GLN A 139 -15.66 -7.98 -3.40
C GLN A 139 -16.67 -8.12 -4.54
N ALA A 140 -17.59 -7.17 -4.69
CA ALA A 140 -18.55 -7.16 -5.80
C ALA A 140 -17.87 -7.07 -7.18
N ASN A 141 -16.68 -6.46 -7.25
CA ASN A 141 -15.84 -6.39 -8.44
C ASN A 141 -14.87 -7.57 -8.60
N ARG A 142 -15.14 -8.72 -7.94
CA ARG A 142 -14.43 -10.00 -8.06
C ARG A 142 -12.98 -9.99 -7.56
N GLN A 143 -12.69 -9.28 -6.48
CA GLN A 143 -11.52 -9.56 -5.65
C GLN A 143 -11.85 -10.63 -4.60
N GLU A 144 -12.16 -11.86 -5.07
CA GLU A 144 -12.24 -13.04 -4.20
C GLU A 144 -10.92 -13.81 -4.27
N ASP A 145 -10.24 -14.02 -3.15
CA ASP A 145 -9.05 -14.87 -3.06
C ASP A 145 -9.29 -16.10 -2.16
N GLY A 146 -8.71 -17.22 -2.60
CA GLY A 146 -8.80 -18.56 -2.00
C GLY A 146 -7.62 -18.95 -1.10
N VAL A 147 -7.71 -20.16 -0.56
CA VAL A 147 -7.08 -20.69 0.68
C VAL A 147 -5.53 -20.71 0.73
N GLN A 148 -5.00 -20.30 1.90
CA GLN A 148 -3.60 -20.31 2.38
C GLN A 148 -2.56 -19.56 1.53
N SER A 149 -2.74 -18.25 1.34
CA SER A 149 -1.65 -17.32 0.97
C SER A 149 -1.30 -16.38 2.11
N TYR A 150 -0.09 -15.80 2.07
CA TYR A 150 0.32 -14.70 2.95
C TYR A 150 -0.29 -13.34 2.55
N GLY A 151 -1.23 -13.36 1.59
CA GLY A 151 -1.63 -12.23 0.75
C GLY A 151 -1.00 -12.32 -0.63
N ARG A 152 -1.78 -12.18 -1.69
CA ARG A 152 -1.32 -12.40 -3.08
C ARG A 152 -0.19 -11.45 -3.48
N VAL A 153 -0.17 -10.21 -2.97
CA VAL A 153 0.97 -9.30 -3.15
C VAL A 153 2.28 -9.86 -2.55
N VAL A 154 2.23 -10.52 -1.39
CA VAL A 154 3.42 -11.11 -0.75
C VAL A 154 3.95 -12.28 -1.58
N ASP A 155 3.06 -13.11 -2.12
CA ASP A 155 3.46 -14.22 -3.01
C ASP A 155 4.17 -13.70 -4.27
N LEU A 156 3.69 -12.61 -4.86
CA LEU A 156 4.32 -11.96 -6.02
C LEU A 156 5.72 -11.41 -5.66
N LEU A 157 5.86 -10.76 -4.49
CA LEU A 157 7.15 -10.27 -4.00
C LEU A 157 8.16 -11.41 -3.80
N LEU A 158 7.73 -12.53 -3.21
CA LEU A 158 8.59 -13.71 -3.01
C LEU A 158 8.98 -14.37 -4.34
N ALA A 159 8.05 -14.45 -5.30
CA ALA A 159 8.32 -14.98 -6.62
C ALA A 159 9.36 -14.15 -7.39
N ASP A 160 9.21 -12.83 -7.39
CA ASP A 160 10.17 -11.91 -8.01
C ASP A 160 11.55 -11.95 -7.31
N TYR A 161 11.58 -12.00 -5.98
CA TYR A 161 12.85 -12.13 -5.26
C TYR A 161 13.61 -13.40 -5.68
N ARG A 162 12.93 -14.55 -5.71
CA ARG A 162 13.51 -15.83 -6.14
C ARG A 162 14.00 -15.79 -7.58
N ALA A 163 13.23 -15.18 -8.50
CA ALA A 163 13.61 -15.10 -9.91
C ALA A 163 14.88 -14.26 -10.15
N ASN A 164 15.16 -13.29 -9.29
CA ASN A 164 16.30 -12.37 -9.45
C ASN A 164 17.52 -12.70 -8.58
N HIS A 165 17.42 -13.65 -7.65
CA HIS A 165 18.47 -14.02 -6.69
C HIS A 165 18.71 -15.53 -6.58
N SER A 166 18.31 -16.30 -7.60
CA SER A 166 18.61 -17.74 -7.72
C SER A 166 19.77 -18.02 -8.67
#